data_AF-A0A5S5DYH9-F1
#
_entry.id   AF-A0A5S5DYH9-F1
#
_cell.length_a   1.000
_cell.length_b   1.000
_cell.length_c   1.000
_cell.angle_alpha   90.00
_cell.angle_beta   90.00
_cell.angle_gamma   90.00
#
_symmetry.space_group_name_H-M   'P 1'
#
loop_
_entity.id
_entity.type
_entity.pdbx_description
1 polymer ?
#
loop_
_entity_poly.entity_id
_entity_poly.type
_entity_poly.pdbx_seq_one_letter_code
_entity_poly.pdbx_strand_id
1 'polypeptide(L)'
;MYQFSGKLKMLAFALMIIGALGTAYSFLSAPKTIEDAKAILAEQAHHGGGHGEAHASDDAHAVTSHTEEVKHEEVKTIEVKHEENVDSITHSEAADHKEEVIHENVTEEHKEEAHIAEQVVEKHVAETAHAEVAQHGEAHGEDHGDHHAEHALHQMQNRPWSAFYVAMLFFLGVTLLVLAFYAAQRVAHAGWSVALFRVMEAITNNLHYVSVIMLLFLIATFMHMNHLFPWMADGVFDPQSSNYDAIIDGKKWWMNTPSWLIRGVIYLLGWNIFRFIIRKKSMEQDNGDLKLHKNIYNICVGFILFFMFTESMASWDWIMGIDPHWFSTLFGWYVLATFLVSALTIIAFITIYLRSKGALPLVNDSHIHDLAKFMFGFSIFWTYLWFAQFMLIWYADMPEETTYFALRFNEYKLPFLAMVVMNFIFPVLLLINSDFKSVPWFVTIGGLVILAGHYIDLFVMVMPGTVGAQYGFGIGELSGFLFFLGLFIYATFSAFAKANPIAKGNPFLHESETHHYYNIEHRGEENSHH
;
A
#
# COMPACT_ATOMS: atom_id res chain seq x y z
N MET A 1 -13.76 -17.48 31.19
CA MET A 1 -13.21 -16.27 30.51
C MET A 1 -11.72 -16.44 30.34
N TYR A 2 -11.13 -15.93 29.26
CA TYR A 2 -9.69 -15.98 29.05
C TYR A 2 -8.96 -15.11 30.08
N GLN A 3 -7.89 -15.64 30.68
CA GLN A 3 -7.02 -14.89 31.57
C GLN A 3 -5.80 -14.39 30.78
N PHE A 4 -5.56 -13.07 30.78
CA PHE A 4 -4.39 -12.50 30.12
C PHE A 4 -3.12 -12.92 30.86
N SER A 5 -2.34 -13.81 30.23
CA SER A 5 -1.10 -14.36 30.79
C SER A 5 -0.13 -13.26 31.25
N GLY A 6 0.34 -13.35 32.51
CA GLY A 6 1.35 -12.44 33.05
C GLY A 6 2.65 -12.43 32.25
N LYS A 7 3.05 -13.57 31.66
CA LYS A 7 4.22 -13.65 30.76
C LYS A 7 4.02 -12.84 29.49
N LEU A 8 2.83 -12.92 28.88
CA LEU A 8 2.51 -12.19 27.64
C LEU A 8 2.34 -10.68 27.91
N LYS A 9 1.77 -10.31 29.06
CA LYS A 9 1.70 -8.91 29.52
C LYS A 9 3.09 -8.32 29.76
N MET A 10 3.99 -9.08 30.38
CA MET A 10 5.39 -8.69 30.59
C MET A 10 6.15 -8.56 29.27
N LEU A 11 5.97 -9.49 28.32
CA LEU A 11 6.53 -9.38 26.96
C LEU A 11 6.05 -8.10 26.26
N ALA A 12 4.75 -7.81 26.30
CA ALA A 12 4.19 -6.59 25.69
C ALA A 12 4.82 -5.31 26.26
N PHE A 13 5.01 -5.22 27.58
CA PHE A 13 5.71 -4.10 28.20
C PHE A 13 7.21 -4.05 27.86
N ALA A 14 7.90 -5.19 27.82
CA ALA A 14 9.30 -5.23 27.42
C ALA A 14 9.50 -4.73 25.98
N LEU A 15 8.64 -5.17 25.05
CA LEU A 15 8.62 -4.71 23.66
C LEU A 15 8.34 -3.20 23.54
N MET A 16 7.35 -2.67 24.27
CA MET A 16 7.09 -1.22 24.32
C MET A 16 8.27 -0.43 24.89
N ILE A 17 8.92 -0.90 25.96
CA ILE A 17 10.07 -0.19 26.58
C ILE A 17 11.28 -0.21 25.64
N ILE A 18 11.65 -1.39 25.11
CA ILE A 18 12.77 -1.54 24.18
C ILE A 18 12.52 -0.72 22.90
N GLY A 19 11.31 -0.79 22.34
CA GLY A 19 10.93 -0.01 21.16
C GLY A 19 10.94 1.49 21.40
N ALA A 20 10.46 1.97 22.55
CA ALA A 20 10.52 3.39 22.91
C ALA A 20 11.97 3.89 23.09
N LEU A 21 12.82 3.12 23.78
CA LEU A 21 14.24 3.45 23.98
C LEU A 21 15.03 3.44 22.66
N GLY A 22 14.82 2.44 21.81
CA GLY A 22 15.46 2.38 20.48
C GLY A 22 14.99 3.52 19.57
N THR A 23 13.72 3.91 19.66
CA THR A 23 13.18 5.04 18.86
C THR A 23 13.79 6.34 19.34
N ALA A 24 13.83 6.59 20.65
CA ALA A 24 14.51 7.75 21.23
C ALA A 24 16.00 7.79 20.87
N TYR A 25 16.70 6.65 20.89
CA TYR A 25 18.07 6.54 20.42
C TYR A 25 18.20 6.94 18.94
N SER A 26 17.31 6.45 18.07
CA SER A 26 17.31 6.78 16.64
C SER A 26 17.10 8.27 16.36
N PHE A 27 16.34 8.98 17.20
CA PHE A 27 16.22 10.45 17.14
C PHE A 27 17.46 11.17 17.66
N LEU A 28 18.13 10.62 18.68
CA LEU A 28 19.35 11.20 19.25
C LEU A 28 20.59 10.98 18.36
N SER A 29 20.60 9.92 17.55
CA SER A 29 21.66 9.57 16.60
C SER A 29 21.52 10.20 15.21
N ALA A 30 20.42 10.90 14.93
CA ALA A 30 20.26 11.61 13.66
C ALA A 30 21.24 12.81 13.58
N PRO A 31 21.87 13.05 12.41
CA PRO A 31 22.82 14.14 12.22
C PRO A 31 22.13 15.50 12.38
N LYS A 32 22.86 16.48 12.92
CA LYS A 32 22.31 17.79 13.29
C LYS A 32 22.88 18.92 12.45
N THR A 33 24.06 18.74 11.88
CA THR A 33 24.72 19.76 11.05
C THR A 33 25.13 19.21 9.68
N ILE A 34 25.47 20.12 8.77
CA ILE A 34 25.92 19.77 7.41
C ILE A 34 27.27 19.03 7.49
N GLU A 35 28.12 19.35 8.45
CA GLU A 35 29.39 18.66 8.71
C GLU A 35 29.17 17.21 9.15
N ASP A 36 28.18 16.93 10.00
CA ASP A 36 27.80 15.55 10.35
C ASP A 36 27.41 14.76 9.09
N ALA A 37 26.58 15.36 8.22
CA ALA A 37 26.13 14.73 6.97
C ALA A 37 27.29 14.50 5.99
N LYS A 38 28.19 15.49 5.80
CA LYS A 38 29.41 15.36 4.99
C LYS A 38 30.31 14.24 5.49
N ALA A 39 30.49 14.11 6.80
CA ALA A 39 31.28 13.02 7.39
C ALA A 39 30.66 11.64 7.14
N ILE A 40 29.33 11.50 7.31
CA ILE A 40 28.60 10.26 7.01
C ILE A 40 28.69 9.90 5.53
N LEU A 41 28.51 10.86 4.62
CA LEU A 41 28.63 10.63 3.17
C LEU A 41 30.04 10.19 2.78
N ALA A 42 31.09 10.75 3.39
CA ALA A 42 32.47 10.31 3.16
C ALA A 42 32.72 8.88 3.66
N GLU A 43 32.21 8.51 4.85
CA GLU A 43 32.29 7.15 5.37
C GLU A 43 31.53 6.15 4.48
N GLN A 44 30.33 6.51 4.02
CA GLN A 44 29.56 5.72 3.04
C GLN A 44 30.34 5.52 1.73
N ALA A 45 30.97 6.57 1.19
CA ALA A 45 31.79 6.47 -0.03
C ALA A 45 33.01 5.55 0.16
N HIS A 46 33.66 5.57 1.32
CA HIS A 46 34.79 4.69 1.61
C HIS A 46 34.40 3.20 1.79
N HIS A 47 33.16 2.91 2.17
CA HIS A 47 32.64 1.55 2.31
C HIS A 47 31.76 1.09 1.13
N GLY A 48 31.46 1.96 0.17
CA GLY A 48 30.44 1.77 -0.87
C GLY A 48 30.82 0.84 -2.04
N GLY A 49 32.07 0.40 -2.17
CA GLY A 49 32.53 -0.44 -3.29
C GLY A 49 31.99 -1.89 -3.33
N GLY A 50 30.99 -2.24 -2.51
CA GLY A 50 30.50 -3.62 -2.35
C GLY A 50 29.14 -3.93 -2.97
N HIS A 51 28.35 -2.93 -3.38
CA HIS A 51 26.96 -3.12 -3.82
C HIS A 51 26.60 -2.23 -5.02
N GLY A 52 27.15 -2.54 -6.19
CA GLY A 52 26.80 -1.83 -7.43
C GLY A 52 27.47 -2.37 -8.70
N GLU A 53 28.69 -2.91 -8.62
CA GLU A 53 29.44 -3.35 -9.80
C GLU A 53 29.33 -4.86 -10.08
N ALA A 54 28.36 -5.21 -10.92
CA ALA A 54 28.40 -6.42 -11.75
C ALA A 54 27.52 -6.23 -12.99
N HIS A 55 28.09 -5.66 -14.05
CA HIS A 55 27.89 -5.98 -15.48
C HIS A 55 28.36 -4.82 -16.37
N ALA A 56 29.65 -4.48 -16.29
CA ALA A 56 30.35 -3.99 -17.46
C ALA A 56 30.69 -5.23 -18.32
N SER A 57 29.93 -5.45 -19.40
CA SER A 57 30.38 -6.31 -20.49
C SER A 57 31.07 -5.43 -21.53
N ASP A 58 32.38 -5.60 -21.67
CA ASP A 58 33.12 -5.09 -22.82
C ASP A 58 32.52 -5.65 -24.11
N ASP A 59 31.92 -4.79 -24.93
CA ASP A 59 31.73 -5.05 -26.36
C ASP A 59 32.22 -3.84 -27.16
N ALA A 60 33.53 -3.85 -27.41
CA ALA A 60 34.17 -2.90 -28.31
C ALA A 60 33.83 -3.25 -29.76
N HIS A 61 32.77 -2.64 -30.30
CA HIS A 61 32.46 -2.75 -31.73
C HIS A 61 33.49 -1.99 -32.58
N ALA A 62 34.54 -2.71 -32.96
CA ALA A 62 35.44 -2.31 -34.03
C ALA A 62 34.66 -2.21 -35.35
N VAL A 63 34.78 -1.06 -36.02
CA VAL A 63 34.22 -0.85 -37.36
C VAL A 63 35.09 -1.58 -38.38
N THR A 64 34.62 -2.71 -38.89
CA THR A 64 35.15 -3.34 -40.11
C THR A 64 34.24 -3.08 -41.30
N SER A 65 34.81 -2.40 -42.29
CA SER A 65 34.16 -2.08 -43.56
C SER A 65 34.00 -3.30 -44.45
N HIS A 66 32.80 -3.53 -44.97
CA HIS A 66 32.59 -4.37 -46.15
C HIS A 66 31.67 -3.66 -47.15
N THR A 67 32.26 -3.39 -48.31
CA THR A 67 31.64 -2.84 -49.52
C THR A 67 31.12 -3.99 -50.38
N GLU A 68 29.90 -3.86 -50.94
CA GLU A 68 29.49 -4.43 -52.25
C GLU A 68 28.06 -3.91 -52.54
N GLU A 69 27.93 -2.96 -53.47
CA GLU A 69 27.50 -3.14 -54.87
C GLU A 69 26.00 -3.42 -55.07
N VAL A 70 25.32 -2.44 -55.69
CA VAL A 70 23.92 -2.50 -56.11
C VAL A 70 23.80 -3.05 -57.53
N LYS A 71 22.90 -4.00 -57.77
CA LYS A 71 22.31 -4.25 -59.11
C LYS A 71 20.80 -4.47 -59.05
N HIS A 72 20.13 -3.95 -60.08
CA HIS A 72 18.69 -4.03 -60.32
C HIS A 72 18.25 -5.40 -60.84
N GLU A 73 17.00 -5.77 -60.58
CA GLU A 73 15.96 -6.20 -61.57
C GLU A 73 14.64 -6.38 -60.79
N GLU A 74 13.62 -5.53 -60.98
CA GLU A 74 12.58 -5.48 -62.02
C GLU A 74 11.30 -6.29 -61.69
N VAL A 75 10.14 -5.72 -62.04
CA VAL A 75 8.80 -6.08 -61.56
C VAL A 75 8.14 -7.16 -62.44
N LYS A 76 7.42 -8.11 -61.82
CA LYS A 76 6.31 -8.81 -62.50
C LYS A 76 5.08 -8.98 -61.61
N THR A 77 4.01 -8.28 -61.99
CA THR A 77 2.62 -8.49 -61.58
C THR A 77 2.03 -9.73 -62.25
N ILE A 78 1.21 -10.50 -61.52
CA ILE A 78 0.19 -11.40 -62.08
C ILE A 78 -1.08 -11.31 -61.22
N GLU A 79 -2.20 -10.92 -61.83
CA GLU A 79 -3.54 -11.07 -61.27
C GLU A 79 -4.06 -12.51 -61.49
N VAL A 80 -4.84 -13.06 -60.55
CA VAL A 80 -5.87 -14.08 -60.83
C VAL A 80 -7.13 -13.77 -60.03
N LYS A 81 -8.29 -14.05 -60.62
CA LYS A 81 -9.62 -13.60 -60.19
C LYS A 81 -10.36 -14.57 -59.25
N HIS A 82 -11.38 -14.01 -58.60
CA HIS A 82 -12.53 -14.62 -57.91
C HIS A 82 -12.92 -16.06 -58.29
N GLU A 83 -13.36 -16.80 -57.27
CA GLU A 83 -14.59 -17.61 -57.32
C GLU A 83 -15.46 -17.30 -56.08
N GLU A 84 -16.77 -17.14 -56.28
CA GLU A 84 -17.76 -17.05 -55.21
C GLU A 84 -18.25 -18.46 -54.84
N ASN A 85 -18.76 -18.65 -53.62
CA ASN A 85 -19.82 -19.62 -53.41
C ASN A 85 -20.78 -19.15 -52.30
N VAL A 86 -22.08 -19.34 -52.54
CA VAL A 86 -23.18 -18.82 -51.71
C VAL A 86 -24.12 -19.96 -51.35
N ASP A 87 -24.45 -20.08 -50.07
CA ASP A 87 -25.72 -20.64 -49.57
C ASP A 87 -25.88 -20.14 -48.11
N SER A 88 -26.84 -19.24 -47.81
CA SER A 88 -28.28 -19.52 -47.55
C SER A 88 -28.47 -20.24 -46.18
N ILE A 89 -29.33 -19.83 -45.24
CA ILE A 89 -30.78 -19.57 -45.29
C ILE A 89 -31.24 -18.76 -44.03
N THR A 90 -32.05 -17.71 -44.22
CA THR A 90 -33.21 -17.15 -43.44
C THR A 90 -33.33 -17.21 -41.88
N HIS A 91 -34.16 -16.44 -41.15
CA HIS A 91 -35.19 -15.42 -41.42
C HIS A 91 -35.47 -14.59 -40.14
N SER A 92 -35.82 -13.31 -40.28
CA SER A 92 -36.80 -12.47 -39.51
C SER A 92 -36.80 -12.49 -37.95
N GLU A 93 -37.32 -11.48 -37.24
CA GLU A 93 -38.37 -10.51 -37.58
C GLU A 93 -38.21 -9.18 -36.82
N ALA A 94 -38.73 -8.10 -37.38
CA ALA A 94 -38.73 -6.76 -36.80
C ALA A 94 -40.17 -6.22 -36.68
N ALA A 95 -40.43 -5.44 -35.63
CA ALA A 95 -41.65 -4.66 -35.41
C ALA A 95 -41.44 -3.73 -34.18
N ASP A 96 -41.88 -2.47 -34.14
CA ASP A 96 -42.40 -1.61 -35.21
C ASP A 96 -42.34 -0.11 -34.81
N HIS A 97 -42.45 0.79 -35.80
CA HIS A 97 -43.10 2.14 -35.81
C HIS A 97 -43.19 3.06 -34.54
N LYS A 98 -43.17 4.41 -34.61
CA LYS A 98 -43.22 5.39 -35.73
C LYS A 98 -42.80 6.82 -35.27
N GLU A 99 -42.60 7.71 -36.25
CA GLU A 99 -42.25 9.14 -36.12
C GLU A 99 -43.44 10.04 -35.70
N GLU A 100 -43.14 11.25 -35.17
CA GLU A 100 -43.36 12.58 -35.81
C GLU A 100 -42.62 13.67 -34.96
N VAL A 101 -41.72 14.51 -35.51
CA VAL A 101 -41.90 15.84 -36.14
C VAL A 101 -42.49 16.89 -35.15
N ILE A 102 -42.10 18.18 -35.02
CA ILE A 102 -41.38 19.21 -35.82
C ILE A 102 -40.27 19.89 -34.92
N HIS A 103 -39.50 20.94 -35.22
CA HIS A 103 -39.45 21.99 -36.27
C HIS A 103 -37.99 22.52 -36.47
N GLU A 104 -37.82 23.73 -37.03
CA GLU A 104 -36.53 24.32 -37.45
C GLU A 104 -36.16 25.64 -36.73
N ASN A 105 -34.86 25.99 -36.78
CA ASN A 105 -34.28 27.26 -37.25
C ASN A 105 -32.75 27.19 -36.99
N VAL A 106 -31.88 26.95 -37.98
CA VAL A 106 -31.39 27.89 -39.03
C VAL A 106 -30.69 29.13 -38.48
N THR A 107 -29.36 29.11 -38.53
CA THR A 107 -28.55 30.08 -39.33
C THR A 107 -27.15 29.52 -39.58
N GLU A 108 -26.78 29.36 -40.86
CA GLU A 108 -25.38 29.32 -41.30
C GLU A 108 -24.91 30.76 -41.60
N GLU A 109 -23.60 31.01 -41.56
CA GLU A 109 -22.98 31.77 -42.65
C GLU A 109 -21.49 31.42 -42.84
N HIS A 110 -21.02 31.59 -44.08
CA HIS A 110 -19.85 30.92 -44.65
C HIS A 110 -18.52 31.71 -44.57
N LYS A 111 -17.43 30.94 -44.45
CA LYS A 111 -16.15 30.96 -45.23
C LYS A 111 -15.29 32.24 -45.33
N GLU A 112 -13.99 32.03 -45.14
CA GLU A 112 -13.00 32.23 -46.23
C GLU A 112 -11.76 31.33 -46.02
N GLU A 113 -11.27 30.69 -47.09
CA GLU A 113 -10.00 29.95 -47.12
C GLU A 113 -8.95 30.78 -47.87
N ALA A 114 -7.72 30.81 -47.38
CA ALA A 114 -6.57 31.28 -48.15
C ALA A 114 -5.30 30.47 -47.81
N HIS A 115 -4.77 29.76 -48.81
CA HIS A 115 -3.43 29.17 -48.75
C HIS A 115 -2.35 30.27 -48.61
N ILE A 116 -1.21 29.95 -47.97
CA ILE A 116 0.13 30.32 -48.47
C ILE A 116 1.23 29.47 -47.80
N ALA A 117 2.13 29.00 -48.66
CA ALA A 117 3.49 28.45 -48.49
C ALA A 117 4.05 28.09 -47.09
N GLU A 118 4.38 26.81 -46.98
CA GLU A 118 5.49 26.25 -46.21
C GLU A 118 6.85 26.88 -46.59
N GLN A 119 7.69 27.20 -45.60
CA GLN A 119 9.11 27.54 -45.82
C GLN A 119 10.02 26.78 -44.85
N VAL A 120 10.59 25.69 -45.34
CA VAL A 120 11.74 25.01 -44.74
C VAL A 120 12.97 25.90 -44.91
N VAL A 121 13.74 26.07 -43.83
CA VAL A 121 15.13 26.59 -43.90
C VAL A 121 16.05 25.62 -43.19
N GLU A 122 16.50 24.61 -43.94
CA GLU A 122 17.77 23.94 -43.62
C GLU A 122 18.91 24.94 -43.76
N LYS A 123 19.87 24.88 -42.85
CA LYS A 123 21.18 25.51 -43.08
C LYS A 123 22.30 24.67 -42.47
N HIS A 124 22.76 23.68 -43.23
CA HIS A 124 24.07 23.07 -43.01
C HIS A 124 25.17 24.13 -43.17
N VAL A 125 25.97 24.31 -42.11
CA VAL A 125 27.36 24.73 -42.22
C VAL A 125 28.16 23.83 -41.29
N ALA A 126 28.97 22.95 -41.87
CA ALA A 126 30.00 22.24 -41.13
C ALA A 126 31.29 23.06 -41.24
N GLU A 127 31.86 23.46 -40.11
CA GLU A 127 33.26 23.90 -40.08
C GLU A 127 33.92 23.44 -38.78
N THR A 128 34.89 22.55 -38.93
CA THR A 128 35.77 22.05 -37.88
C THR A 128 36.64 23.17 -37.32
N ALA A 129 36.59 23.38 -36.01
CA ALA A 129 37.64 24.08 -35.26
C ALA A 129 38.00 23.27 -34.01
N HIS A 130 39.25 22.82 -33.92
CA HIS A 130 39.78 22.22 -32.71
C HIS A 130 39.86 23.28 -31.61
N ALA A 131 39.22 23.02 -30.47
CA ALA A 131 39.49 23.76 -29.23
C ALA A 131 40.55 23.00 -28.42
N GLU A 132 41.64 23.67 -28.09
CA GLU A 132 42.73 23.12 -27.29
C GLU A 132 42.30 22.84 -25.85
N VAL A 133 42.93 21.82 -25.25
CA VAL A 133 42.79 21.52 -23.82
C VAL A 133 43.42 22.65 -23.00
N ALA A 134 42.60 23.50 -22.40
CA ALA A 134 43.02 24.47 -21.40
C ALA A 134 42.61 23.98 -20.00
N GLN A 135 43.59 23.55 -19.21
CA GLN A 135 43.38 23.28 -17.78
C GLN A 135 43.09 24.59 -17.04
N HIS A 136 41.83 24.80 -16.68
CA HIS A 136 41.44 25.55 -15.49
C HIS A 136 40.65 24.56 -14.61
N GLY A 137 40.95 24.37 -13.33
CA GLY A 137 41.64 25.27 -12.41
C GLY A 137 40.68 25.49 -11.25
N GLU A 138 40.87 24.72 -10.18
CA GLU A 138 40.07 24.62 -8.96
C GLU A 138 39.39 25.94 -8.51
N ALA A 139 38.08 26.08 -8.75
CA ALA A 139 37.28 27.22 -8.24
C ALA A 139 35.75 27.03 -8.16
N HIS A 140 35.19 25.84 -8.47
CA HIS A 140 33.73 25.62 -8.55
C HIS A 140 33.22 24.36 -7.81
N GLY A 141 34.00 23.84 -6.84
CA GLY A 141 33.68 22.59 -6.15
C GLY A 141 32.88 22.73 -4.84
N GLU A 142 32.88 23.90 -4.19
CA GLU A 142 32.31 24.05 -2.84
C GLU A 142 30.78 24.19 -2.85
N ASP A 143 30.23 25.05 -3.71
CA ASP A 143 28.80 25.41 -3.74
C ASP A 143 27.87 24.21 -4.03
N HIS A 144 28.25 23.35 -4.99
CA HIS A 144 27.50 22.13 -5.29
C HIS A 144 27.61 21.05 -4.20
N GLY A 145 28.76 20.96 -3.53
CA GLY A 145 28.97 19.99 -2.44
C GLY A 145 28.10 20.28 -1.22
N ASP A 146 27.84 21.56 -0.96
CA ASP A 146 27.07 22.01 0.19
C ASP A 146 25.58 21.72 0.01
N HIS A 147 24.99 22.02 -1.15
CA HIS A 147 23.59 21.67 -1.45
C HIS A 147 23.33 20.15 -1.46
N HIS A 148 24.27 19.33 -1.94
CA HIS A 148 24.14 17.87 -1.82
C HIS A 148 24.15 17.40 -0.37
N ALA A 149 24.97 18.01 0.49
CA ALA A 149 25.02 17.71 1.92
C ALA A 149 23.77 18.21 2.69
N GLU A 150 23.20 19.36 2.33
CA GLU A 150 21.94 19.86 2.87
C GLU A 150 20.77 18.92 2.58
N HIS A 151 20.64 18.46 1.33
CA HIS A 151 19.61 17.50 0.95
C HIS A 151 19.77 16.15 1.66
N ALA A 152 21.00 15.64 1.75
CA ALA A 152 21.30 14.42 2.50
C ALA A 152 21.01 14.57 4.01
N LEU A 153 21.34 15.71 4.62
CA LEU A 153 21.02 16.01 6.01
C LEU A 153 19.50 15.95 6.26
N HIS A 154 18.69 16.57 5.40
CA HIS A 154 17.23 16.52 5.48
C HIS A 154 16.71 15.07 5.41
N GLN A 155 17.22 14.27 4.47
CA GLN A 155 16.87 12.85 4.35
C GLN A 155 17.24 12.05 5.60
N MET A 156 18.46 12.22 6.13
CA MET A 156 18.91 11.54 7.35
C MET A 156 18.09 11.95 8.59
N GLN A 157 17.68 13.22 8.70
CA GLN A 157 16.81 13.73 9.77
C GLN A 157 15.36 13.22 9.66
N ASN A 158 14.85 13.04 8.44
CA ASN A 158 13.53 12.45 8.19
C ASN A 158 13.47 10.94 8.51
N ARG A 159 14.60 10.24 8.56
CA ARG A 159 14.65 8.79 8.78
C ARG A 159 14.01 8.30 10.08
N PRO A 160 14.34 8.78 11.29
CA PRO A 160 13.70 8.30 12.52
C PRO A 160 12.18 8.58 12.53
N TRP A 161 11.74 9.71 11.97
CA TRP A 161 10.32 10.01 11.80
C TRP A 161 9.64 9.01 10.84
N SER A 162 10.25 8.75 9.68
CA SER A 162 9.73 7.83 8.66
C SER A 162 9.66 6.38 9.14
N ALA A 163 10.71 5.91 9.83
CA ALA A 163 10.77 4.59 10.43
C ALA A 163 9.63 4.37 11.46
N PHE A 164 9.37 5.36 12.30
CA PHE A 164 8.24 5.33 13.23
C PHE A 164 6.89 5.42 12.51
N TYR A 165 6.82 6.24 11.44
CA TYR A 165 5.60 6.44 10.64
C TYR A 165 5.16 5.17 9.91
N VAL A 166 6.07 4.45 9.25
CA VAL A 166 5.78 3.16 8.59
C VAL A 166 5.24 2.15 9.60
N ALA A 167 5.88 2.00 10.76
CA ALA A 167 5.40 1.11 11.82
C ALA A 167 3.99 1.52 12.32
N MET A 168 3.77 2.81 12.54
CA MET A 168 2.48 3.34 12.99
C MET A 168 1.37 3.09 11.96
N LEU A 169 1.60 3.42 10.68
CA LEU A 169 0.67 3.20 9.58
C LEU A 169 0.35 1.72 9.42
N PHE A 170 1.34 0.82 9.53
CA PHE A 170 1.10 -0.62 9.45
C PHE A 170 0.13 -1.09 10.53
N PHE A 171 0.41 -0.80 11.81
CA PHE A 171 -0.48 -1.23 12.89
C PHE A 171 -1.82 -0.49 12.90
N LEU A 172 -1.91 0.75 12.38
CA LEU A 172 -3.17 1.47 12.19
C LEU A 172 -4.04 0.81 11.11
N GLY A 173 -3.49 0.67 9.90
CA GLY A 173 -4.16 0.13 8.72
C GLY A 173 -4.62 -1.31 8.91
N VAL A 174 -3.75 -2.18 9.41
CA VAL A 174 -4.10 -3.56 9.75
C VAL A 174 -5.25 -3.61 10.76
N THR A 175 -5.22 -2.78 11.80
CA THR A 175 -6.30 -2.78 12.80
C THR A 175 -7.61 -2.23 12.23
N LEU A 176 -7.55 -1.23 11.37
CA LEU A 176 -8.71 -0.66 10.67
C LEU A 176 -9.32 -1.68 9.70
N LEU A 177 -8.51 -2.43 8.96
CA LEU A 177 -9.01 -3.45 8.03
C LEU A 177 -9.59 -4.67 8.76
N VAL A 178 -9.14 -5.01 9.97
CA VAL A 178 -9.86 -5.99 10.83
C VAL A 178 -11.25 -5.46 11.21
N LEU A 179 -11.41 -4.15 11.46
CA LEU A 179 -12.71 -3.53 11.76
C LEU A 179 -13.63 -3.51 10.53
N ALA A 180 -13.07 -3.21 9.35
CA ALA A 180 -13.78 -3.27 8.06
C ALA A 180 -14.22 -4.70 7.73
N PHE A 181 -13.32 -5.69 7.84
CA PHE A 181 -13.66 -7.10 7.60
C PHE A 181 -14.73 -7.61 8.57
N TYR A 182 -14.62 -7.29 9.86
CA TYR A 182 -15.65 -7.60 10.86
C TYR A 182 -17.02 -6.98 10.53
N ALA A 183 -17.05 -5.73 10.07
CA ALA A 183 -18.29 -5.09 9.63
C ALA A 183 -18.85 -5.78 8.37
N ALA A 184 -18.00 -6.12 7.40
CA ALA A 184 -18.37 -6.83 6.18
C ALA A 184 -18.96 -8.22 6.47
N GLN A 185 -18.36 -9.01 7.36
CA GLN A 185 -18.89 -10.32 7.77
C GLN A 185 -20.31 -10.21 8.38
N ARG A 186 -20.59 -9.14 9.14
CA ARG A 186 -21.93 -8.88 9.70
C ARG A 186 -22.94 -8.45 8.65
N VAL A 187 -22.54 -7.66 7.65
CA VAL A 187 -23.42 -7.23 6.55
C VAL A 187 -23.67 -8.37 5.56
N ALA A 188 -22.69 -9.27 5.36
CA ALA A 188 -22.83 -10.47 4.55
C ALA A 188 -23.64 -11.61 5.23
N HIS A 189 -24.07 -11.42 6.49
CA HIS A 189 -24.69 -12.47 7.31
C HIS A 189 -23.88 -13.80 7.34
N ALA A 190 -22.55 -13.71 7.45
CA ALA A 190 -21.68 -14.86 7.32
C ALA A 190 -21.64 -15.73 8.59
N GLY A 191 -22.39 -16.84 8.61
CA GLY A 191 -22.51 -17.76 9.75
C GLY A 191 -21.18 -18.27 10.32
N TRP A 192 -20.28 -18.77 9.47
CA TRP A 192 -18.95 -19.31 9.86
C TRP A 192 -18.09 -18.34 10.69
N SER A 193 -18.28 -17.03 10.51
CA SER A 193 -17.40 -16.00 11.07
C SER A 193 -17.74 -15.64 12.52
N VAL A 194 -18.91 -16.07 13.03
CA VAL A 194 -19.46 -15.62 14.33
C VAL A 194 -18.59 -16.07 15.50
N ALA A 195 -18.02 -17.28 15.46
CA ALA A 195 -17.06 -17.77 16.46
C ALA A 195 -15.79 -16.88 16.57
N LEU A 196 -15.49 -16.09 15.53
CA LEU A 196 -14.31 -15.23 15.45
C LEU A 196 -14.61 -13.76 15.81
N PHE A 197 -15.88 -13.37 15.97
CA PHE A 197 -16.28 -11.97 16.22
C PHE A 197 -15.59 -11.37 17.45
N ARG A 198 -15.49 -12.13 18.55
CA ARG A 198 -14.84 -11.68 19.78
C ARG A 198 -13.32 -11.53 19.64
N VAL A 199 -12.69 -12.24 18.71
CA VAL A 199 -11.27 -12.08 18.35
C VAL A 199 -11.08 -10.79 17.56
N MET A 200 -11.88 -10.55 16.52
CA MET A 200 -11.84 -9.31 15.72
C MET A 200 -12.13 -8.06 16.57
N GLU A 201 -13.16 -8.11 17.43
CA GLU A 201 -13.51 -7.06 18.39
C GLU A 201 -12.40 -6.76 19.43
N ALA A 202 -11.55 -7.75 19.72
CA ALA A 202 -10.40 -7.57 20.59
C ALA A 202 -9.22 -6.95 19.84
N ILE A 203 -8.89 -7.43 18.63
CA ILE A 203 -7.83 -6.86 17.77
C ILE A 203 -8.10 -5.38 17.49
N THR A 204 -9.33 -5.04 17.14
CA THR A 204 -9.76 -3.64 16.90
C THR A 204 -9.69 -2.74 18.13
N ASN A 205 -9.38 -3.27 19.32
CA ASN A 205 -9.02 -2.44 20.47
C ASN A 205 -7.68 -1.72 20.29
N ASN A 206 -6.78 -2.19 19.42
CA ASN A 206 -5.54 -1.47 19.13
C ASN A 206 -5.80 -0.11 18.45
N LEU A 207 -6.93 0.06 17.77
CA LEU A 207 -7.21 1.21 16.90
C LEU A 207 -7.07 2.53 17.67
N HIS A 208 -7.78 2.71 18.77
CA HIS A 208 -7.76 3.96 19.53
C HIS A 208 -6.39 4.32 20.12
N TYR A 209 -5.54 3.33 20.46
CA TYR A 209 -4.19 3.62 20.94
C TYR A 209 -3.31 4.15 19.80
N VAL A 210 -3.29 3.46 18.65
CA VAL A 210 -2.51 3.90 17.49
C VAL A 210 -3.06 5.20 16.90
N SER A 211 -4.39 5.40 16.90
CA SER A 211 -5.01 6.65 16.45
C SER A 211 -4.64 7.85 17.31
N VAL A 212 -4.45 7.70 18.63
CA VAL A 212 -3.95 8.79 19.48
C VAL A 212 -2.51 9.14 19.11
N ILE A 213 -1.66 8.14 18.87
CA ILE A 213 -0.26 8.36 18.48
C ILE A 213 -0.19 8.98 17.07
N MET A 214 -1.04 8.52 16.14
CA MET A 214 -1.19 9.11 14.81
C MET A 214 -1.65 10.58 14.90
N LEU A 215 -2.64 10.90 15.75
CA LEU A 215 -3.05 12.28 15.95
C LEU A 215 -1.91 13.16 16.48
N LEU A 216 -1.11 12.67 17.43
CA LEU A 216 0.08 13.39 17.92
C LEU A 216 1.13 13.58 16.82
N PHE A 217 1.33 12.58 15.94
CA PHE A 217 2.21 12.68 14.78
C PHE A 217 1.70 13.72 13.77
N LEU A 218 0.40 13.71 13.44
CA LEU A 218 -0.22 14.69 12.54
C LEU A 218 -0.08 16.12 13.10
N ILE A 219 -0.24 16.30 14.41
CA ILE A 219 -0.03 17.60 15.08
C ILE A 219 1.45 18.02 15.05
N ALA A 220 2.39 17.11 15.32
CA ALA A 220 3.82 17.41 15.24
C ALA A 220 4.24 17.81 13.81
N THR A 221 3.66 17.15 12.80
CA THR A 221 3.86 17.45 11.38
C THR A 221 3.26 18.83 11.02
N PHE A 222 2.04 19.13 11.46
CA PHE A 222 1.41 20.45 11.32
C PHE A 222 2.22 21.57 12.01
N MET A 223 2.95 21.24 13.08
CA MET A 223 3.86 22.16 13.79
C MET A 223 5.28 22.20 13.18
N HIS A 224 5.48 21.67 11.97
CA HIS A 224 6.76 21.63 11.26
C HIS A 224 7.91 20.98 12.07
N MET A 225 7.60 20.01 12.94
CA MET A 225 8.62 19.26 13.70
C MET A 225 9.31 18.16 12.86
N ASN A 226 8.80 17.89 11.66
CA ASN A 226 9.36 16.98 10.68
C ASN A 226 9.01 17.45 9.27
N HIS A 227 9.72 16.92 8.25
CA HIS A 227 9.58 17.34 6.86
C HIS A 227 9.28 16.15 5.95
N LEU A 228 8.34 15.27 6.34
CA LEU A 228 7.95 14.10 5.55
C LEU A 228 7.09 14.42 4.32
N PHE A 229 6.47 15.60 4.29
CA PHE A 229 5.55 16.04 3.24
C PHE A 229 6.16 17.29 2.57
N PRO A 230 6.82 17.17 1.40
CA PRO A 230 7.54 18.28 0.77
C PRO A 230 6.65 19.51 0.50
N TRP A 231 5.37 19.28 0.20
CA TRP A 231 4.38 20.34 -0.02
C TRP A 231 4.03 21.16 1.23
N MET A 232 4.45 20.75 2.43
CA MET A 232 4.31 21.54 3.66
C MET A 232 5.49 22.50 3.90
N ALA A 233 6.50 22.55 3.02
CA ALA A 233 7.62 23.46 3.14
C ALA A 233 7.22 24.93 2.89
N ASP A 234 7.94 25.85 3.51
CA ASP A 234 7.67 27.28 3.37
C ASP A 234 7.90 27.76 1.93
N GLY A 235 6.95 28.54 1.42
CA GLY A 235 7.00 29.16 0.10
C GLY A 235 6.46 28.32 -1.07
N VAL A 236 6.12 27.03 -0.87
CA VAL A 236 5.63 26.16 -1.96
C VAL A 236 4.40 26.73 -2.69
N PHE A 237 3.52 27.41 -1.96
CA PHE A 237 2.29 28.03 -2.49
C PHE A 237 2.40 29.53 -2.80
N ASP A 238 3.60 30.14 -2.68
CA ASP A 238 3.80 31.57 -2.93
C ASP A 238 4.59 31.78 -4.23
N PRO A 239 3.98 32.31 -5.31
CA PRO A 239 4.64 32.59 -6.58
C PRO A 239 5.86 33.52 -6.52
N GLN A 240 6.13 34.16 -5.38
CA GLN A 240 7.32 35.00 -5.16
C GLN A 240 8.47 34.27 -4.47
N SER A 241 8.26 33.03 -4.01
CA SER A 241 9.29 32.21 -3.36
C SER A 241 10.17 31.47 -4.37
N SER A 242 11.44 31.26 -4.01
CA SER A 242 12.33 30.32 -4.71
C SER A 242 11.84 28.88 -4.66
N ASN A 243 10.99 28.55 -3.69
CA ASN A 243 10.45 27.20 -3.46
C ASN A 243 9.09 26.99 -4.13
N TYR A 244 8.60 27.95 -4.91
CA TYR A 244 7.27 27.89 -5.53
C TYR A 244 7.11 26.71 -6.46
N ASP A 245 6.00 25.99 -6.32
CA ASP A 245 5.66 24.87 -7.18
C ASP A 245 4.24 25.02 -7.74
N ALA A 246 4.15 25.28 -9.05
CA ALA A 246 2.88 25.48 -9.74
C ALA A 246 2.01 24.20 -9.81
N ILE A 247 2.61 23.01 -9.79
CA ILE A 247 1.88 21.73 -9.83
C ILE A 247 1.24 21.49 -8.45
N ILE A 248 1.98 21.76 -7.38
CA ILE A 248 1.47 21.65 -6.01
C ILE A 248 0.45 22.75 -5.71
N ASP A 249 0.67 23.98 -6.18
CA ASP A 249 -0.31 25.08 -6.03
C ASP A 249 -1.63 24.78 -6.74
N GLY A 250 -1.61 24.11 -7.90
CA GLY A 250 -2.80 23.58 -8.56
C GLY A 250 -3.58 22.58 -7.69
N LYS A 251 -2.91 21.86 -6.79
CA LYS A 251 -3.49 20.87 -5.86
C LYS A 251 -3.88 21.48 -4.50
N LYS A 252 -3.65 22.78 -4.26
CA LYS A 252 -3.83 23.46 -2.94
C LYS A 252 -5.20 23.30 -2.28
N TRP A 253 -6.26 23.10 -3.08
CA TRP A 253 -7.63 22.92 -2.56
C TRP A 253 -7.76 21.67 -1.68
N TRP A 254 -6.95 20.64 -1.97
CA TRP A 254 -6.81 19.43 -1.18
C TRP A 254 -5.54 19.47 -0.32
N MET A 255 -4.41 19.86 -0.93
CA MET A 255 -3.09 19.88 -0.31
C MET A 255 -2.85 21.22 0.41
N ASN A 256 -3.39 21.35 1.62
CA ASN A 256 -3.05 22.44 2.53
C ASN A 256 -3.06 21.94 3.98
N THR A 257 -2.11 22.41 4.78
CA THR A 257 -1.80 21.87 6.11
C THR A 257 -3.00 21.89 7.08
N PRO A 258 -3.83 22.95 7.14
CA PRO A 258 -5.01 22.96 8.00
C PRO A 258 -6.09 21.95 7.59
N SER A 259 -6.44 21.86 6.30
CA SER A 259 -7.48 20.92 5.87
C SER A 259 -7.02 19.46 5.96
N TRP A 260 -5.74 19.18 5.70
CA TRP A 260 -5.13 17.87 5.88
C TRP A 260 -5.21 17.39 7.34
N LEU A 261 -4.89 18.25 8.31
CA LEU A 261 -5.05 17.92 9.73
C LEU A 261 -6.52 17.69 10.11
N ILE A 262 -7.43 18.55 9.62
CA ILE A 262 -8.88 18.42 9.88
C ILE A 262 -9.43 17.11 9.30
N ARG A 263 -9.06 16.76 8.06
CA ARG A 263 -9.41 15.48 7.42
C ARG A 263 -8.89 14.30 8.22
N GLY A 264 -7.60 14.32 8.60
CA GLY A 264 -7.01 13.28 9.43
C GLY A 264 -7.71 13.10 10.78
N VAL A 265 -8.10 14.20 11.44
CA VAL A 265 -8.92 14.17 12.67
C VAL A 265 -10.29 13.52 12.42
N ILE A 266 -10.98 13.89 11.32
CA ILE A 266 -12.29 13.30 10.95
C ILE A 266 -12.18 11.80 10.72
N TYR A 267 -11.14 11.33 10.01
CA TYR A 267 -10.90 9.92 9.75
C TYR A 267 -10.71 9.14 11.05
N LEU A 268 -9.75 9.57 11.88
CA LEU A 268 -9.43 8.92 13.15
C LEU A 268 -10.62 8.94 14.13
N LEU A 269 -11.37 10.05 14.22
CA LEU A 269 -12.56 10.12 15.07
C LEU A 269 -13.67 9.21 14.55
N GLY A 270 -13.99 9.25 13.25
CA GLY A 270 -15.07 8.44 12.66
C GLY A 270 -14.86 6.94 12.85
N TRP A 271 -13.65 6.44 12.57
CA TRP A 271 -13.32 5.02 12.76
C TRP A 271 -13.40 4.61 14.25
N ASN A 272 -12.91 5.46 15.16
CA ASN A 272 -12.96 5.15 16.60
C ASN A 272 -14.36 5.24 17.19
N ILE A 273 -15.17 6.21 16.79
CA ILE A 273 -16.59 6.32 17.20
C ILE A 273 -17.33 5.05 16.83
N PHE A 274 -17.21 4.58 15.58
CA PHE A 274 -17.79 3.30 15.16
C PHE A 274 -17.26 2.14 16.01
N ARG A 275 -15.93 2.04 16.19
CA ARG A 275 -15.28 0.98 16.98
C ARG A 275 -15.82 0.89 18.41
N PHE A 276 -16.01 2.02 19.09
CA PHE A 276 -16.56 2.03 20.46
C PHE A 276 -18.05 1.68 20.49
N ILE A 277 -18.85 2.22 19.56
CA ILE A 277 -20.28 1.91 19.45
C ILE A 277 -20.50 0.43 19.17
N ILE A 278 -19.82 -0.13 18.18
CA ILE A 278 -20.04 -1.50 17.71
C ILE A 278 -19.60 -2.54 18.74
N ARG A 279 -18.48 -2.28 19.47
CA ARG A 279 -18.02 -3.14 20.56
C ARG A 279 -19.01 -3.14 21.74
N LYS A 280 -19.49 -1.97 22.16
CA LYS A 280 -20.49 -1.85 23.23
C LYS A 280 -21.77 -2.60 22.85
N LYS A 281 -22.33 -2.31 21.67
CA LYS A 281 -23.56 -2.93 21.17
C LYS A 281 -23.42 -4.44 21.00
N SER A 282 -22.29 -4.96 20.52
CA SER A 282 -22.13 -6.40 20.42
C SER A 282 -21.94 -7.10 21.77
N MET A 283 -21.57 -6.40 22.85
CA MET A 283 -21.61 -6.98 24.20
C MET A 283 -23.04 -6.97 24.76
N GLU A 284 -23.80 -5.89 24.51
CA GLU A 284 -25.24 -5.82 24.81
C GLU A 284 -26.04 -6.92 24.07
N GLN A 285 -25.66 -7.26 22.83
CA GLN A 285 -26.31 -8.29 22.00
C GLN A 285 -26.21 -9.71 22.58
N ASP A 286 -25.37 -9.98 23.60
CA ASP A 286 -25.33 -11.31 24.25
C ASP A 286 -26.66 -11.67 24.95
N ASN A 287 -27.59 -10.72 25.08
CA ASN A 287 -28.97 -10.95 25.55
C ASN A 287 -29.91 -11.61 24.52
N GLY A 288 -29.51 -11.70 23.25
CA GLY A 288 -30.33 -12.28 22.16
C GLY A 288 -31.33 -11.32 21.50
N ASP A 289 -31.26 -10.01 21.74
CA ASP A 289 -32.19 -9.05 21.12
C ASP A 289 -31.96 -8.88 19.61
N LEU A 290 -32.91 -9.38 18.81
CA LEU A 290 -32.92 -9.25 17.35
C LEU A 290 -33.05 -7.80 16.87
N LYS A 291 -33.65 -6.89 17.65
CA LYS A 291 -33.68 -5.46 17.30
C LYS A 291 -32.28 -4.86 17.38
N LEU A 292 -31.51 -5.22 18.39
CA LEU A 292 -30.12 -4.83 18.54
C LEU A 292 -29.23 -5.45 17.44
N HIS A 293 -29.48 -6.70 17.04
CA HIS A 293 -28.82 -7.31 15.88
C HIS A 293 -29.05 -6.50 14.59
N LYS A 294 -30.30 -6.15 14.28
CA LYS A 294 -30.64 -5.30 13.11
C LYS A 294 -30.04 -3.89 13.22
N ASN A 295 -29.97 -3.31 14.42
CA ASN A 295 -29.31 -2.03 14.64
C ASN A 295 -27.80 -2.10 14.40
N ILE A 296 -27.14 -3.17 14.85
CA ILE A 296 -25.73 -3.47 14.58
C ILE A 296 -25.47 -3.60 13.08
N TYR A 297 -26.30 -4.35 12.35
CA TYR A 297 -26.23 -4.46 10.89
C TYR A 297 -26.27 -3.07 10.22
N ASN A 298 -27.27 -2.24 10.54
CA ASN A 298 -27.40 -0.90 9.95
C ASN A 298 -26.17 -0.01 10.24
N ILE A 299 -25.60 -0.11 11.45
CA ILE A 299 -24.39 0.64 11.84
C ILE A 299 -23.17 0.13 11.06
N CYS A 300 -23.04 -1.18 10.84
CA CYS A 300 -22.00 -1.75 9.97
C CYS A 300 -22.14 -1.30 8.51
N VAL A 301 -23.34 -1.25 7.93
CA VAL A 301 -23.56 -0.73 6.56
C VAL A 301 -23.09 0.73 6.45
N GLY A 302 -23.51 1.59 7.38
CA GLY A 302 -23.10 3.00 7.39
C GLY A 302 -21.58 3.18 7.55
N PHE A 303 -20.95 2.33 8.37
CA PHE A 303 -19.50 2.34 8.53
C PHE A 303 -18.76 1.85 7.29
N ILE A 304 -19.21 0.81 6.59
CA ILE A 304 -18.54 0.36 5.36
C ILE A 304 -18.52 1.49 4.32
N LEU A 305 -19.64 2.20 4.14
CA LEU A 305 -19.69 3.37 3.25
C LEU A 305 -18.71 4.46 3.69
N PHE A 306 -18.72 4.85 4.97
CA PHE A 306 -17.78 5.84 5.51
C PHE A 306 -16.32 5.39 5.35
N PHE A 307 -16.03 4.13 5.64
CA PHE A 307 -14.71 3.52 5.54
C PHE A 307 -14.19 3.55 4.11
N MET A 308 -14.97 3.15 3.10
CA MET A 308 -14.50 3.13 1.70
C MET A 308 -14.05 4.52 1.21
N PHE A 309 -14.77 5.59 1.56
CA PHE A 309 -14.33 6.95 1.21
C PHE A 309 -13.13 7.41 2.05
N THR A 310 -13.17 7.19 3.36
CA THR A 310 -12.14 7.73 4.27
C THR A 310 -10.83 6.96 4.25
N GLU A 311 -10.85 5.67 3.92
CA GLU A 311 -9.64 4.88 3.63
C GLU A 311 -8.93 5.46 2.42
N SER A 312 -9.60 5.57 1.27
CA SER A 312 -8.92 5.97 0.04
C SER A 312 -8.41 7.42 0.12
N MET A 313 -9.17 8.32 0.77
CA MET A 313 -8.70 9.67 1.06
C MET A 313 -7.52 9.70 2.05
N ALA A 314 -7.51 8.84 3.07
CA ALA A 314 -6.37 8.72 3.99
C ALA A 314 -5.13 8.16 3.26
N SER A 315 -5.30 7.19 2.35
CA SER A 315 -4.23 6.68 1.50
C SER A 315 -3.65 7.75 0.58
N TRP A 316 -4.48 8.71 0.10
CA TRP A 316 -4.00 9.91 -0.58
C TRP A 316 -3.26 10.87 0.37
N ASP A 317 -3.84 11.20 1.52
CA ASP A 317 -3.29 12.20 2.45
C ASP A 317 -2.01 11.76 3.19
N TRP A 318 -1.88 10.47 3.50
CA TRP A 318 -0.86 9.94 4.41
C TRP A 318 0.24 9.13 3.72
N ILE A 319 0.04 8.71 2.47
CA ILE A 319 1.03 7.92 1.74
C ILE A 319 1.30 8.53 0.37
N MET A 320 0.28 8.75 -0.47
CA MET A 320 0.49 9.34 -1.80
C MET A 320 1.05 10.76 -1.71
N GLY A 321 0.52 11.58 -0.80
CA GLY A 321 0.92 12.98 -0.60
C GLY A 321 2.37 13.18 -0.11
N ILE A 322 3.13 12.11 0.16
CA ILE A 322 4.59 12.20 0.36
C ILE A 322 5.27 12.60 -0.95
N ASP A 323 4.76 12.12 -2.08
CA ASP A 323 5.22 12.45 -3.43
C ASP A 323 4.16 13.33 -4.11
N PRO A 324 4.25 14.67 -3.99
CA PRO A 324 3.19 15.57 -4.43
C PRO A 324 3.12 15.76 -5.95
N HIS A 325 4.14 15.29 -6.68
CA HIS A 325 4.16 15.29 -8.14
C HIS A 325 3.43 14.07 -8.69
N TRP A 326 3.74 12.90 -8.15
CA TRP A 326 3.11 11.65 -8.54
C TRP A 326 1.62 11.57 -8.17
N PHE A 327 0.85 10.82 -8.96
CA PHE A 327 -0.52 10.44 -8.64
C PHE A 327 -0.88 9.11 -9.30
N SER A 328 -1.81 8.37 -8.70
CA SER A 328 -2.37 7.16 -9.33
C SER A 328 -3.75 6.83 -8.78
N THR A 329 -4.72 6.64 -9.67
CA THR A 329 -6.12 6.37 -9.32
C THR A 329 -6.30 5.04 -8.57
N LEU A 330 -5.49 4.03 -8.89
CA LEU A 330 -5.56 2.70 -8.29
C LEU A 330 -4.91 2.63 -6.89
N PHE A 331 -4.16 3.65 -6.49
CA PHE A 331 -3.28 3.58 -5.31
C PHE A 331 -4.01 3.33 -3.98
N GLY A 332 -5.19 3.94 -3.77
CA GLY A 332 -6.00 3.67 -2.57
C GLY A 332 -6.43 2.20 -2.48
N TRP A 333 -6.80 1.58 -3.61
CA TRP A 333 -7.21 0.17 -3.64
C TRP A 333 -6.03 -0.77 -3.39
N TYR A 334 -4.85 -0.39 -3.86
CA TYR A 334 -3.60 -1.09 -3.58
C TYR A 334 -3.28 -1.10 -2.08
N VAL A 335 -3.30 0.08 -1.43
CA VAL A 335 -3.10 0.22 0.03
C VAL A 335 -4.16 -0.57 0.82
N LEU A 336 -5.43 -0.50 0.41
CA LEU A 336 -6.52 -1.28 0.99
C LEU A 336 -6.23 -2.78 0.94
N ALA A 337 -5.71 -3.30 -0.18
CA ALA A 337 -5.35 -4.70 -0.33
C ALA A 337 -4.18 -5.11 0.58
N THR A 338 -3.11 -4.29 0.64
CA THR A 338 -1.95 -4.49 1.55
C THR A 338 -2.39 -4.68 3.00
N PHE A 339 -3.29 -3.83 3.48
CA PHE A 339 -3.80 -3.93 4.85
C PHE A 339 -4.86 -5.02 5.03
N LEU A 340 -5.64 -5.37 4.00
CA LEU A 340 -6.67 -6.42 4.08
C LEU A 340 -6.06 -7.82 4.24
N VAL A 341 -5.04 -8.16 3.43
CA VAL A 341 -4.33 -9.44 3.57
C VAL A 341 -3.67 -9.55 4.94
N SER A 342 -3.03 -8.47 5.37
CA SER A 342 -2.38 -8.36 6.67
C SER A 342 -3.37 -8.49 7.84
N ALA A 343 -4.55 -7.86 7.73
CA ALA A 343 -5.64 -7.98 8.71
C ALA A 343 -6.14 -9.42 8.87
N LEU A 344 -6.40 -10.12 7.76
CA LEU A 344 -6.82 -11.52 7.75
C LEU A 344 -5.77 -12.43 8.39
N THR A 345 -4.50 -12.19 8.08
CA THR A 345 -3.37 -12.91 8.65
C THR A 345 -3.27 -12.72 10.16
N ILE A 346 -3.47 -11.50 10.65
CA ILE A 346 -3.51 -11.20 12.08
C ILE A 346 -4.73 -11.84 12.77
N ILE A 347 -5.90 -11.89 12.12
CA ILE A 347 -7.06 -12.64 12.64
C ILE A 347 -6.70 -14.13 12.79
N ALA A 348 -6.06 -14.73 11.78
CA ALA A 348 -5.60 -16.12 11.84
C ALA A 348 -4.61 -16.35 12.98
N PHE A 349 -3.60 -15.50 13.13
CA PHE A 349 -2.57 -15.61 14.18
C PHE A 349 -3.17 -15.58 15.59
N ILE A 350 -4.03 -14.60 15.88
CA ILE A 350 -4.65 -14.47 17.20
C ILE A 350 -5.66 -15.59 17.44
N THR A 351 -6.37 -16.04 16.40
CA THR A 351 -7.28 -17.20 16.48
C THR A 351 -6.54 -18.49 16.80
N ILE A 352 -5.46 -18.79 16.06
CA ILE A 352 -4.60 -19.97 16.30
C ILE A 352 -4.02 -19.93 17.72
N TYR A 353 -3.48 -18.79 18.15
CA TYR A 353 -2.93 -18.63 19.50
C TYR A 353 -4.00 -18.89 20.57
N LEU A 354 -5.18 -18.26 20.46
CA LEU A 354 -6.25 -18.41 21.45
C LEU A 354 -6.87 -19.82 21.46
N ARG A 355 -7.01 -20.47 20.28
CA ARG A 355 -7.41 -21.89 20.17
C ARG A 355 -6.40 -22.78 20.88
N SER A 356 -5.09 -22.57 20.70
CA SER A 356 -4.02 -23.31 21.41
C SER A 356 -3.97 -23.08 22.93
N LYS A 357 -4.75 -22.12 23.46
CA LYS A 357 -4.95 -21.88 24.89
C LYS A 357 -6.32 -22.34 25.40
N GLY A 358 -7.10 -23.06 24.59
CA GLY A 358 -8.45 -23.50 24.94
C GLY A 358 -9.45 -22.35 25.10
N ALA A 359 -9.15 -21.16 24.59
CA ALA A 359 -9.96 -19.96 24.79
C ALA A 359 -11.07 -19.78 23.75
N LEU A 360 -11.05 -20.58 22.67
CA LEU A 360 -12.00 -20.57 21.56
C LEU A 360 -12.56 -21.98 21.33
N PRO A 361 -13.53 -22.45 22.14
CA PRO A 361 -14.03 -23.83 22.10
C PRO A 361 -14.87 -24.15 20.86
N LEU A 362 -15.35 -23.13 20.13
CA LEU A 362 -16.17 -23.29 18.92
C LEU A 362 -15.35 -23.24 17.61
N VAL A 363 -14.02 -23.07 17.70
CA VAL A 363 -13.15 -22.90 16.54
C VAL A 363 -12.43 -24.21 16.24
N ASN A 364 -12.76 -24.80 15.10
CA ASN A 364 -12.19 -26.03 14.56
C ASN A 364 -11.22 -25.77 13.39
N ASP A 365 -10.71 -26.83 12.78
CA ASP A 365 -9.79 -26.76 11.63
C ASP A 365 -10.41 -26.08 10.39
N SER A 366 -11.75 -26.18 10.21
CA SER A 366 -12.47 -25.54 9.10
C SER A 366 -12.46 -24.01 9.18
N HIS A 367 -12.55 -23.44 10.38
CA HIS A 367 -12.43 -21.99 10.58
C HIS A 367 -11.02 -21.47 10.26
N ILE A 368 -9.97 -22.24 10.59
CA ILE A 368 -8.58 -21.92 10.23
C ILE A 368 -8.40 -22.01 8.71
N HIS A 369 -8.95 -23.06 8.10
CA HIS A 369 -8.93 -23.28 6.66
C HIS A 369 -9.59 -22.14 5.87
N ASP A 370 -10.73 -21.62 6.32
CA ASP A 370 -11.38 -20.47 5.68
C ASP A 370 -10.60 -19.17 5.84
N LEU A 371 -10.02 -18.89 7.01
CA LEU A 371 -9.11 -17.75 7.16
C LEU A 371 -7.91 -17.85 6.20
N ALA A 372 -7.32 -19.05 6.05
CA ALA A 372 -6.23 -19.29 5.12
C ALA A 372 -6.66 -19.20 3.64
N LYS A 373 -7.91 -19.55 3.29
CA LYS A 373 -8.48 -19.25 1.96
C LYS A 373 -8.58 -17.75 1.72
N PHE A 374 -9.07 -16.97 2.69
CA PHE A 374 -9.18 -15.51 2.55
C PHE A 374 -7.80 -14.86 2.45
N MET A 375 -6.83 -15.26 3.28
CA MET A 375 -5.43 -14.81 3.18
C MET A 375 -4.87 -15.06 1.76
N PHE A 376 -5.03 -16.28 1.23
CA PHE A 376 -4.58 -16.64 -0.11
C PHE A 376 -5.31 -15.86 -1.22
N GLY A 377 -6.64 -15.83 -1.20
CA GLY A 377 -7.43 -15.14 -2.22
C GLY A 377 -7.11 -13.64 -2.30
N PHE A 378 -6.97 -12.97 -1.16
CA PHE A 378 -6.61 -11.56 -1.14
C PHE A 378 -5.12 -11.30 -1.45
N SER A 379 -4.21 -12.26 -1.24
CA SER A 379 -2.81 -12.08 -1.68
C SER A 379 -2.70 -12.08 -3.22
N ILE A 380 -3.53 -12.87 -3.92
CA ILE A 380 -3.69 -12.79 -5.37
C ILE A 380 -4.30 -11.44 -5.79
N PHE A 381 -5.32 -10.94 -5.06
CA PHE A 381 -5.92 -9.63 -5.32
C PHE A 381 -4.91 -8.47 -5.17
N TRP A 382 -4.09 -8.48 -4.11
CA TRP A 382 -2.98 -7.53 -3.94
C TRP A 382 -1.99 -7.63 -5.11
N THR A 383 -1.60 -8.85 -5.51
CA THR A 383 -0.66 -9.06 -6.62
C THR A 383 -1.22 -8.49 -7.92
N TYR A 384 -2.51 -8.70 -8.19
CA TYR A 384 -3.20 -8.13 -9.35
C TYR A 384 -3.14 -6.59 -9.34
N LEU A 385 -3.45 -5.95 -8.21
CA LEU A 385 -3.41 -4.48 -8.12
C LEU A 385 -2.00 -3.93 -8.25
N TRP A 386 -1.02 -4.55 -7.59
CA TRP A 386 0.40 -4.22 -7.72
C TRP A 386 0.86 -4.27 -9.18
N PHE A 387 0.57 -5.40 -9.85
CA PHE A 387 0.98 -5.61 -11.23
C PHE A 387 0.23 -4.69 -12.19
N ALA A 388 -1.07 -4.47 -12.01
CA ALA A 388 -1.86 -3.57 -12.84
C ALA A 388 -1.36 -2.11 -12.74
N GLN A 389 -1.00 -1.65 -11.54
CA GLN A 389 -0.43 -0.32 -11.34
C GLN A 389 0.96 -0.21 -11.99
N PHE A 390 1.86 -1.16 -11.72
CA PHE A 390 3.21 -1.17 -12.26
C PHE A 390 3.22 -1.28 -13.79
N MET A 391 2.49 -2.24 -14.35
CA MET A 391 2.48 -2.54 -15.78
C MET A 391 1.95 -1.37 -16.61
N LEU A 392 0.88 -0.68 -16.17
CA LEU A 392 0.31 0.44 -16.92
C LEU A 392 1.27 1.64 -16.97
N ILE A 393 1.91 1.98 -15.85
CA ILE A 393 2.88 3.09 -15.81
C ILE A 393 4.14 2.71 -16.61
N TRP A 394 4.66 1.49 -16.44
CA TRP A 394 5.81 0.99 -17.19
C TRP A 394 5.56 0.89 -18.71
N TYR A 395 4.35 0.54 -19.13
CA TYR A 395 4.00 0.42 -20.55
C TYR A 395 3.77 1.78 -21.22
N ALA A 396 3.23 2.76 -20.49
CA ALA A 396 3.01 4.11 -21.00
C ALA A 396 4.28 4.99 -20.95
N ASP A 397 5.21 4.69 -20.04
CA ASP A 397 6.51 5.36 -19.83
C ASP A 397 6.41 6.90 -19.80
N MET A 398 5.36 7.41 -19.17
CA MET A 398 5.15 8.85 -19.02
C MET A 398 6.16 9.39 -17.98
N PRO A 399 6.98 10.42 -18.32
CA PRO A 399 8.07 10.84 -17.44
C PRO A 399 7.64 11.28 -16.04
N GLU A 400 6.48 11.92 -15.90
CA GLU A 400 5.94 12.38 -14.61
C GLU A 400 5.59 11.20 -13.67
N GLU A 401 5.01 10.12 -14.21
CA GLU A 401 4.55 8.97 -13.41
C GLU A 401 5.65 7.93 -13.18
N THR A 402 6.63 7.83 -14.09
CA THR A 402 7.63 6.76 -14.09
C THR A 402 8.74 6.96 -13.07
N THR A 403 9.03 8.21 -12.67
CA THR A 403 10.00 8.56 -11.61
C THR A 403 9.77 7.78 -10.31
N TYR A 404 8.51 7.58 -9.93
CA TYR A 404 8.10 6.79 -8.77
C TYR A 404 8.66 5.37 -8.78
N PHE A 405 8.60 4.69 -9.93
CA PHE A 405 9.15 3.34 -10.08
C PHE A 405 10.65 3.36 -10.36
N ALA A 406 11.17 4.34 -11.10
CA ALA A 406 12.61 4.47 -11.36
C ALA A 406 13.42 4.58 -10.04
N LEU A 407 12.99 5.44 -9.12
CA LEU A 407 13.61 5.57 -7.79
C LEU A 407 13.57 4.23 -7.01
N ARG A 408 12.47 3.49 -7.13
CA ARG A 408 12.28 2.21 -6.42
C ARG A 408 13.06 1.05 -7.05
N PHE A 409 13.27 1.06 -8.37
CA PHE A 409 14.07 0.06 -9.07
C PHE A 409 15.58 0.32 -8.99
N ASN A 410 16.00 1.58 -8.86
CA ASN A 410 17.41 1.95 -8.75
C ASN A 410 17.90 1.82 -7.30
N GLU A 411 17.25 2.51 -6.35
CA GLU A 411 17.71 2.58 -4.96
C GLU A 411 17.13 1.45 -4.07
N TYR A 412 15.88 1.03 -4.32
CA TYR A 412 15.13 0.08 -3.47
C TYR A 412 14.91 -1.29 -4.13
N LYS A 413 15.74 -1.68 -5.10
CA LYS A 413 15.54 -2.88 -5.94
C LYS A 413 15.28 -4.16 -5.13
N LEU A 414 16.07 -4.38 -4.08
CA LEU A 414 15.96 -5.58 -3.24
C LEU A 414 14.62 -5.63 -2.49
N PRO A 415 14.23 -4.66 -1.65
CA PRO A 415 12.92 -4.68 -1.00
C PRO A 415 11.75 -4.64 -2.00
N PHE A 416 11.85 -3.89 -3.11
CA PHE A 416 10.82 -3.81 -4.14
C PHE A 416 10.54 -5.16 -4.83
N LEU A 417 11.57 -5.97 -5.09
CA LEU A 417 11.37 -7.32 -5.64
C LEU A 417 11.06 -8.36 -4.55
N ALA A 418 11.63 -8.22 -3.34
CA ALA A 418 11.39 -9.13 -2.23
C ALA A 418 9.92 -9.15 -1.80
N MET A 419 9.24 -7.99 -1.72
CA MET A 419 7.82 -7.95 -1.36
C MET A 419 6.95 -8.75 -2.35
N VAL A 420 7.28 -8.77 -3.65
CA VAL A 420 6.56 -9.58 -4.65
C VAL A 420 6.78 -11.08 -4.40
N VAL A 421 8.02 -11.51 -4.16
CA VAL A 421 8.32 -12.92 -3.82
C VAL A 421 7.58 -13.35 -2.54
N MET A 422 7.53 -12.48 -1.53
CA MET A 422 6.96 -12.75 -0.20
C MET A 422 5.43 -12.70 -0.16
N ASN A 423 4.78 -11.83 -0.95
CA ASN A 423 3.33 -11.64 -0.95
C ASN A 423 2.62 -12.42 -2.07
N PHE A 424 3.32 -12.81 -3.14
CA PHE A 424 2.76 -13.58 -4.25
C PHE A 424 3.31 -15.01 -4.32
N ILE A 425 4.61 -15.16 -4.63
CA ILE A 425 5.20 -16.47 -4.97
C ILE A 425 5.12 -17.42 -3.77
N PHE A 426 5.54 -16.98 -2.59
CA PHE A 426 5.55 -17.82 -1.40
C PHE A 426 4.12 -18.24 -0.95
N PRO A 427 3.13 -17.33 -0.86
CA PRO A 427 1.74 -17.70 -0.55
C PRO A 427 1.11 -18.61 -1.60
N VAL A 428 1.43 -18.45 -2.89
CA VAL A 428 0.98 -19.38 -3.95
C VAL A 428 1.53 -20.78 -3.72
N LEU A 429 2.85 -20.92 -3.56
CA LEU A 429 3.49 -22.24 -3.42
C LEU A 429 3.06 -22.96 -2.13
N LEU A 430 2.79 -22.23 -1.05
CA LEU A 430 2.41 -22.82 0.24
C LEU A 430 0.90 -23.03 0.39
N LEU A 431 0.08 -22.01 0.09
CA LEU A 431 -1.35 -22.03 0.38
C LEU A 431 -2.20 -22.56 -0.76
N ILE A 432 -1.66 -22.92 -1.94
CA ILE A 432 -2.46 -23.58 -2.99
C ILE A 432 -3.06 -24.91 -2.49
N ASN A 433 -2.31 -25.68 -1.69
CA ASN A 433 -2.77 -26.96 -1.13
C ASN A 433 -3.86 -26.75 -0.06
N SER A 434 -5.00 -27.44 -0.22
CA SER A 434 -6.12 -27.43 0.73
C SER A 434 -5.71 -27.95 2.11
N ASP A 435 -4.92 -29.03 2.18
CA ASP A 435 -4.55 -29.66 3.46
C ASP A 435 -3.59 -28.77 4.27
N PHE A 436 -2.81 -27.91 3.61
CA PHE A 436 -1.90 -27.00 4.30
C PHE A 436 -2.64 -25.79 4.90
N LYS A 437 -3.79 -25.42 4.35
CA LYS A 437 -4.63 -24.32 4.85
C LYS A 437 -5.30 -24.63 6.21
N SER A 438 -5.54 -25.90 6.56
CA SER A 438 -6.13 -26.28 7.85
C SER A 438 -5.10 -26.44 8.97
N VAL A 439 -3.84 -26.74 8.62
CA VAL A 439 -2.74 -27.00 9.57
C VAL A 439 -2.17 -25.68 10.14
N PRO A 440 -2.31 -25.40 11.45
CA PRO A 440 -1.96 -24.10 12.01
C PRO A 440 -0.50 -23.67 11.81
N TRP A 441 0.44 -24.62 11.73
CA TRP A 441 1.87 -24.33 11.53
C TRP A 441 2.16 -23.77 10.13
N PHE A 442 1.56 -24.33 9.08
CA PHE A 442 1.71 -23.82 7.72
C PHE A 442 1.06 -22.44 7.57
N VAL A 443 -0.14 -22.24 8.15
CA VAL A 443 -0.79 -20.92 8.20
C VAL A 443 0.06 -19.89 8.96
N THR A 444 0.74 -20.31 10.03
CA THR A 444 1.64 -19.42 10.80
C THR A 444 2.88 -19.02 10.02
N ILE A 445 3.57 -19.96 9.35
CA ILE A 445 4.73 -19.63 8.50
C ILE A 445 4.30 -18.78 7.30
N GLY A 446 3.23 -19.19 6.61
CA GLY A 446 2.62 -18.44 5.51
C GLY A 446 2.35 -16.99 5.89
N GLY A 447 1.63 -16.80 6.99
CA GLY A 447 1.30 -15.48 7.50
C GLY A 447 2.50 -14.64 7.94
N LEU A 448 3.59 -15.25 8.43
CA LEU A 448 4.76 -14.50 8.88
C LEU A 448 5.48 -13.86 7.69
N VAL A 449 5.60 -14.60 6.58
CA VAL A 449 6.20 -14.10 5.34
C VAL A 449 5.29 -13.05 4.70
N ILE A 450 3.98 -13.26 4.68
CA ILE A 450 2.98 -12.29 4.20
C ILE A 450 3.05 -10.97 4.99
N LEU A 451 3.07 -11.03 6.33
CA LEU A 451 3.14 -9.81 7.16
C LEU A 451 4.46 -9.07 6.99
N ALA A 452 5.58 -9.79 6.88
CA ALA A 452 6.88 -9.19 6.61
C ALA A 452 6.93 -8.56 5.20
N GLY A 453 6.35 -9.22 4.19
CA GLY A 453 6.29 -8.71 2.83
C GLY A 453 5.40 -7.48 2.69
N HIS A 454 4.23 -7.43 3.36
CA HIS A 454 3.39 -6.22 3.41
C HIS A 454 3.96 -5.10 4.29
N TYR A 455 4.84 -5.41 5.24
CA TYR A 455 5.60 -4.39 5.96
C TYR A 455 6.68 -3.76 5.05
N ILE A 456 7.39 -4.59 4.26
CA ILE A 456 8.34 -4.12 3.24
C ILE A 456 7.62 -3.31 2.15
N ASP A 457 6.44 -3.73 1.73
CA ASP A 457 5.57 -3.00 0.81
C ASP A 457 5.30 -1.58 1.31
N LEU A 458 4.79 -1.42 2.53
CA LEU A 458 4.54 -0.09 3.10
C LEU A 458 5.83 0.73 3.30
N PHE A 459 6.95 0.06 3.64
CA PHE A 459 8.27 0.69 3.70
C PHE A 459 8.69 1.26 2.32
N VAL A 460 8.47 0.50 1.24
CA VAL A 460 8.74 0.91 -0.15
C VAL A 460 7.75 1.96 -0.65
N MET A 461 6.51 2.01 -0.15
CA MET A 461 5.61 3.12 -0.44
C MET A 461 6.12 4.44 0.15
N VAL A 462 6.60 4.44 1.41
CA VAL A 462 6.92 5.66 2.19
C VAL A 462 8.38 6.11 2.05
N MET A 463 9.35 5.24 2.34
CA MET A 463 10.75 5.63 2.56
C MET A 463 11.43 6.31 1.35
N PRO A 464 11.21 5.88 0.08
CA PRO A 464 11.86 6.54 -1.06
C PRO A 464 11.53 8.03 -1.14
N GLY A 465 10.28 8.41 -0.85
CA GLY A 465 9.84 9.81 -0.90
C GLY A 465 10.25 10.65 0.31
N THR A 466 10.58 10.04 1.46
CA THR A 466 10.94 10.78 2.69
C THR A 466 12.44 10.83 2.97
N VAL A 467 13.20 9.80 2.57
CA VAL A 467 14.65 9.67 2.85
C VAL A 467 15.51 9.35 1.63
N GLY A 468 14.93 9.16 0.43
CA GLY A 468 15.68 8.86 -0.79
C GLY A 468 16.65 7.67 -0.62
N ALA A 469 17.92 7.87 -0.96
CA ALA A 469 18.96 6.85 -0.82
C ALA A 469 19.42 6.60 0.62
N GLN A 470 19.12 7.50 1.59
CA GLN A 470 19.61 7.43 2.98
C GLN A 470 18.82 6.45 3.87
N TYR A 471 18.25 5.40 3.27
CA TYR A 471 17.46 4.39 3.97
C TYR A 471 18.32 3.31 4.63
N GLY A 472 17.66 2.42 5.37
CA GLY A 472 18.25 1.17 5.82
C GLY A 472 17.33 0.44 6.78
N PHE A 473 17.71 -0.77 7.19
CA PHE A 473 17.06 -1.49 8.27
C PHE A 473 18.01 -1.55 9.47
N GLY A 474 17.76 -0.69 10.46
CA GLY A 474 18.57 -0.56 11.67
C GLY A 474 17.72 -0.43 12.93
N ILE A 475 18.28 0.25 13.93
CA ILE A 475 17.68 0.36 15.26
C ILE A 475 16.33 1.09 15.19
N GLY A 476 16.22 2.19 14.44
CA GLY A 476 14.99 3.00 14.36
C GLY A 476 13.80 2.25 13.73
N GLU A 477 14.05 1.55 12.62
CA GLU A 477 13.03 0.76 11.91
C GLU A 477 12.53 -0.40 12.77
N LEU A 478 13.46 -1.13 13.41
CA LEU A 478 13.12 -2.23 14.31
C LEU A 478 12.43 -1.72 15.58
N SER A 479 12.88 -0.62 16.18
CA SER A 479 12.35 -0.12 17.45
C SER A 479 10.93 0.41 17.31
N GLY A 480 10.62 1.10 16.21
CA GLY A 480 9.25 1.51 15.88
C GLY A 480 8.32 0.30 15.79
N PHE A 481 8.72 -0.72 15.03
CA PHE A 481 7.95 -1.97 14.91
C PHE A 481 7.74 -2.68 16.26
N LEU A 482 8.80 -2.85 17.07
CA LEU A 482 8.70 -3.51 18.38
C LEU A 482 7.80 -2.73 19.35
N PHE A 483 7.83 -1.40 19.32
CA PHE A 483 6.96 -0.55 20.14
C PHE A 483 5.48 -0.81 19.82
N PHE A 484 5.10 -0.71 18.54
CA PHE A 484 3.72 -0.92 18.12
C PHE A 484 3.28 -2.39 18.24
N LEU A 485 4.18 -3.37 18.08
CA LEU A 485 3.90 -4.77 18.35
C LEU A 485 3.57 -5.02 19.84
N GLY A 486 4.35 -4.44 20.75
CA GLY A 486 4.08 -4.51 22.18
C GLY A 486 2.74 -3.88 22.55
N LEU A 487 2.45 -2.70 21.99
CA LEU A 487 1.17 -2.01 22.15
C LEU A 487 -0.01 -2.85 21.63
N PHE A 488 0.13 -3.43 20.44
CA PHE A 488 -0.87 -4.29 19.80
C PHE A 488 -1.19 -5.54 20.64
N ILE A 489 -0.17 -6.23 21.14
CA ILE A 489 -0.34 -7.39 22.02
C ILE A 489 -1.09 -6.97 23.29
N TYR A 490 -0.66 -5.88 23.95
CA TYR A 490 -1.32 -5.38 25.14
C TYR A 490 -2.80 -5.01 24.87
N ALA A 491 -3.07 -4.25 23.82
CA ALA A 491 -4.40 -3.78 23.46
C ALA A 491 -5.35 -4.94 23.13
N THR A 492 -4.89 -5.92 22.35
CA THR A 492 -5.68 -7.08 21.91
C THR A 492 -6.02 -7.99 23.08
N PHE A 493 -5.02 -8.51 23.80
CA PHE A 493 -5.26 -9.51 24.85
C PHE A 493 -5.92 -8.93 26.10
N SER A 494 -5.71 -7.64 26.40
CA SER A 494 -6.46 -6.97 27.47
C SER A 494 -7.93 -6.71 27.13
N ALA A 495 -8.29 -6.58 25.85
CA ALA A 495 -9.67 -6.45 25.41
C ALA A 495 -10.39 -7.81 25.33
N PHE A 496 -9.69 -8.86 24.88
CA PHE A 496 -10.25 -10.21 24.84
C PHE A 496 -10.57 -10.76 26.23
N ALA A 497 -9.68 -10.52 27.21
CA ALA A 497 -9.89 -10.94 28.60
C ALA A 497 -11.09 -10.26 29.30
N LYS A 498 -11.64 -9.17 28.76
CA LYS A 498 -12.76 -8.40 29.32
C LYS A 498 -14.14 -8.83 28.80
N ALA A 499 -14.23 -9.85 27.95
CA ALA A 499 -15.50 -10.32 27.39
C ALA A 499 -15.61 -11.85 27.38
N ASN A 500 -16.83 -12.32 27.15
CA ASN A 500 -17.07 -13.71 26.79
C ASN A 500 -16.48 -14.00 25.39
N PRO A 501 -15.68 -15.07 25.20
CA PRO A 501 -15.22 -15.50 23.88
C PRO A 501 -16.33 -15.85 22.88
N ILE A 502 -17.52 -16.22 23.35
CA ILE A 502 -18.67 -16.60 22.51
C ILE A 502 -19.66 -15.43 22.42
N ALA A 503 -20.09 -15.09 21.21
CA ALA A 503 -21.12 -14.08 20.93
C ALA A 503 -22.53 -14.69 21.01
N LYS A 504 -23.00 -14.94 22.24
CA LYS A 504 -24.14 -15.84 22.53
C LYS A 504 -25.47 -15.46 21.89
N GLY A 505 -25.75 -14.16 21.73
CA GLY A 505 -27.01 -13.67 21.16
C GLY A 505 -26.95 -13.32 19.68
N ASN A 506 -26.02 -13.90 18.92
CA ASN A 506 -26.01 -13.80 17.47
C ASN A 506 -26.95 -14.86 16.86
N PRO A 507 -27.93 -14.49 16.02
CA PRO A 507 -28.85 -15.45 15.39
C PRO A 507 -28.13 -16.52 14.54
N PHE A 508 -26.97 -16.22 13.97
CA PHE A 508 -26.19 -17.14 13.14
C PHE A 508 -25.14 -17.95 13.93
N LEU A 509 -25.17 -17.93 15.27
CA LEU A 509 -24.18 -18.63 16.09
C LEU A 509 -24.17 -20.15 15.82
N HIS A 510 -25.35 -20.77 15.66
CA HIS A 510 -25.47 -22.21 15.47
C HIS A 510 -24.82 -22.71 14.16
N GLU A 511 -24.87 -21.90 13.10
CA GLU A 511 -24.18 -22.16 11.84
C GLU A 511 -22.65 -22.14 12.02
N SER A 512 -22.13 -21.27 12.88
CA SER A 512 -20.70 -21.24 13.25
C SER A 512 -20.30 -22.45 14.10
N GLU A 513 -21.16 -22.85 15.05
CA GLU A 513 -20.92 -24.02 15.92
C GLU A 513 -20.87 -25.34 15.13
N THR A 514 -21.66 -25.44 14.06
CA THR A 514 -21.73 -26.61 13.18
C THR A 514 -20.89 -26.46 11.91
N HIS A 515 -20.09 -25.38 11.79
CA HIS A 515 -19.33 -25.06 10.59
C HIS A 515 -18.26 -26.11 10.29
N HIS A 516 -18.40 -26.80 9.17
CA HIS A 516 -17.48 -27.86 8.73
C HIS A 516 -17.23 -27.74 7.22
N TYR A 517 -15.96 -27.79 6.82
CA TYR A 517 -15.53 -27.78 5.43
C TYR A 517 -15.16 -29.21 5.01
N TYR A 518 -16.03 -29.85 4.24
CA TYR A 518 -15.98 -31.30 3.96
C TYR A 518 -14.75 -31.83 3.21
N ASN A 519 -13.88 -30.94 2.68
CA ASN A 519 -12.71 -31.31 1.88
C ASN A 519 -11.38 -31.12 2.63
N ILE A 520 -11.36 -31.33 3.95
CA ILE A 520 -10.12 -31.37 4.76
C ILE A 520 -10.10 -32.55 5.72
N GLU A 521 -8.91 -33.09 5.96
CA GLU A 521 -8.67 -34.07 7.03
C GLU A 521 -8.58 -33.32 8.38
N HIS A 522 -9.53 -33.57 9.28
CA HIS A 522 -9.51 -33.03 10.64
C HIS A 522 -8.46 -33.74 11.49
N ARG A 523 -7.56 -32.99 12.16
CA ARG A 523 -6.40 -33.57 12.85
C ARG A 523 -6.40 -33.24 14.34
N GLY A 524 -6.99 -34.13 15.14
CA GLY A 524 -6.94 -34.08 16.60
C GLY A 524 -8.23 -33.67 17.30
N GLU A 525 -9.31 -33.49 16.55
CA GLU A 525 -10.67 -33.55 17.10
C GLU A 525 -11.06 -35.03 17.22
N GLU A 526 -11.58 -35.47 18.38
CA GLU A 526 -12.09 -36.85 18.51
C GLU A 526 -13.26 -37.03 17.53
N ASN A 527 -13.29 -38.16 16.81
CA ASN A 527 -14.32 -38.52 15.82
C ASN A 527 -15.69 -38.85 16.46
N SER A 528 -16.17 -38.01 17.39
CA SER A 528 -17.47 -38.14 18.06
C SER A 528 -18.60 -37.37 17.36
N HIS A 529 -18.29 -36.65 16.29
CA HIS A 529 -19.22 -35.85 15.49
C HIS A 529 -19.08 -36.12 13.98
N HIS A 530 -19.30 -37.38 13.60
CA HIS A 530 -19.63 -37.82 12.23
C HIS A 530 -20.92 -38.64 12.26
#